data_AF-L5LPU2-F1
#
_entry.id   AF-L5LPU2-F1
#
_cell.length_a   1.000
_cell.length_b   1.000
_cell.length_c   1.000
_cell.angle_alpha   90.00
_cell.angle_beta   90.00
_cell.angle_gamma   90.00
#
_symmetry.space_group_name_H-M   'P 1'
#
loop_
_entity.id
_entity.type
_entity.pdbx_description
1 polymer ?
#
loop_
_entity_poly.entity_id
_entity_poly.type
_entity_poly.pdbx_seq_one_letter_code
_entity_poly.pdbx_strand_id
1 'polypeptide(L)'
;MIRSGDPVNYDADTAVRHVLPRRGVRGLKVKITLPWDPSGKRGPTRPPPDHVSIVEPKDERPPTAPSRNRRVGGQSHLPCPSPYPQLHRVSLAAGSGVWMLLYKDL
;
A
#
# COMPACT_ATOMS: atom_id res chain seq x y z
N MET A 1 19.38 29.21 -0.34
CA MET A 1 18.33 29.83 0.50
C MET A 1 17.28 30.45 -0.37
N ILE A 2 16.02 30.12 -0.10
CA ILE A 2 14.85 30.64 -0.82
C ILE A 2 14.79 32.17 -0.62
N ARG A 3 14.64 32.92 -1.71
CA ARG A 3 14.69 34.40 -1.70
C ARG A 3 13.39 35.06 -2.16
N SER A 4 12.47 34.29 -2.73
CA SER A 4 11.22 34.75 -3.33
C SER A 4 10.08 33.78 -3.05
N GLY A 5 8.85 34.27 -3.16
CA GLY A 5 7.63 33.51 -2.90
C GLY A 5 7.20 33.50 -1.44
N ASP A 6 6.03 32.95 -1.18
CA ASP A 6 5.49 32.72 0.16
C ASP A 6 6.41 31.90 1.10
N PRO A 7 7.19 30.88 0.63
CA PRO A 7 8.14 30.15 1.50
C PRO A 7 9.16 30.98 2.26
N VAL A 8 9.46 32.19 1.81
CA VAL A 8 10.37 33.08 2.54
C VAL A 8 9.86 33.41 3.94
N ASN A 9 8.54 33.44 4.15
CA ASN A 9 7.94 33.89 5.40
C ASN A 9 7.97 32.83 6.51
N TYR A 10 7.93 31.54 6.14
CA TYR A 10 7.85 30.44 7.09
C TYR A 10 9.11 29.56 7.12
N ASP A 11 9.91 29.54 6.05
CA ASP A 11 11.14 28.74 5.99
C ASP A 11 12.38 29.51 6.44
N ALA A 12 12.35 30.85 6.45
CA ALA A 12 13.57 31.64 6.61
C ALA A 12 13.53 32.68 7.74
N ASP A 13 14.36 32.44 8.75
CA ASP A 13 14.61 33.39 9.84
C ASP A 13 15.71 34.37 9.47
N THR A 14 15.44 35.67 9.61
CA THR A 14 16.44 36.71 9.36
C THR A 14 16.76 37.46 10.64
N ALA A 15 18.05 37.64 10.93
CA ALA A 15 18.53 38.46 12.02
C ALA A 15 19.59 39.46 11.53
N VAL A 16 19.48 40.70 11.98
CA VAL A 16 20.47 41.77 11.71
C VAL A 16 21.05 42.25 13.03
N ARG A 17 22.38 42.26 13.13
CA ARG A 17 23.11 42.76 14.29
C ARG A 17 24.32 43.58 13.85
N HIS A 18 24.71 44.52 14.70
CA HIS A 18 25.91 45.31 14.50
C HIS A 18 26.94 44.92 15.56
N VAL A 19 28.18 44.71 15.13
CA VAL A 19 29.33 44.46 16.00
C VAL A 19 30.24 45.69 15.91
N LEU A 20 30.78 46.13 17.05
CA LEU A 20 31.68 47.29 17.15
C LEU A 20 33.13 46.83 17.39
N PRO A 21 33.89 46.47 16.34
CA PRO A 21 35.33 46.29 16.44
C PRO A 21 36.08 47.63 16.61
N ARG A 22 37.36 47.56 16.99
CA ARG A 22 38.23 48.74 17.14
C ARG A 22 38.37 49.62 15.89
N ARG A 23 38.07 49.09 14.69
CA ARG A 23 38.19 49.78 13.40
C ARG A 23 36.84 50.29 12.84
N GLY A 24 35.81 50.42 13.67
CA GLY A 24 34.50 50.94 13.26
C GLY A 24 33.37 49.95 13.50
N VAL A 25 32.32 50.00 12.68
CA VAL A 25 31.12 49.15 12.84
C VAL A 25 31.07 48.10 11.73
N ARG A 26 30.78 46.84 12.07
CA ARG A 26 30.50 45.78 11.10
C ARG A 26 29.06 45.30 11.27
N GLY A 27 28.27 45.39 10.19
CA GLY A 27 26.94 44.81 10.14
C GLY A 27 26.99 43.33 9.78
N LEU A 28 26.23 42.51 10.50
CA LEU A 28 26.00 41.10 10.21
C LEU A 28 24.51 40.90 9.95
N LYS A 29 24.17 40.42 8.75
CA LYS A 29 22.82 39.95 8.42
C LYS A 29 22.90 38.47 8.13
N VAL A 30 22.31 37.67 9.01
CA VAL A 30 22.18 36.22 8.82
C VAL A 30 20.75 35.93 8.41
N LYS A 31 20.60 35.06 7.42
CA LYS A 31 19.32 34.45 7.09
C LYS A 31 19.54 32.94 7.17
N ILE A 32 18.69 32.22 7.90
CA ILE A 32 18.80 30.78 8.15
C ILE A 32 17.55 30.12 7.58
N THR A 33 17.72 29.13 6.72
CA THR A 33 16.60 28.30 6.25
C THR A 33 16.42 27.13 7.21
N LEU A 34 15.22 26.98 7.77
CA LEU A 34 14.87 25.91 8.70
C LEU A 34 14.57 24.62 7.94
N PRO A 35 14.90 23.44 8.50
CA PRO A 35 14.48 22.17 7.92
C PRO A 35 12.97 21.96 8.12
N TRP A 36 12.32 21.35 7.12
CA TRP A 36 10.94 20.90 7.24
C TRP A 36 10.83 19.82 8.34
N ASP A 37 9.91 20.01 9.28
CA ASP A 37 9.63 19.07 10.37
C ASP A 37 8.11 18.87 10.48
N PRO A 38 7.58 17.66 10.23
CA PRO A 38 6.15 17.39 10.36
C PRO A 38 5.64 17.54 11.81
N SER A 39 6.52 17.46 12.83
CA SER A 39 6.15 17.69 14.23
C SER A 39 6.01 19.17 14.58
N GLY A 40 6.48 20.09 13.73
CA GLY A 40 6.35 21.54 13.95
C GLY A 40 7.11 22.11 15.14
N LYS A 41 8.12 21.40 15.68
CA LYS A 41 8.86 21.89 16.87
C LYS A 41 9.99 22.84 16.52
N ARG A 42 10.65 22.59 15.40
CA ARG A 42 11.91 23.25 15.04
C ARG A 42 11.86 23.96 13.69
N GLY A 43 10.84 23.68 12.89
CA GLY A 43 10.68 24.21 11.55
C GLY A 43 9.23 24.18 11.08
N PRO A 44 8.97 24.67 9.87
CA PRO A 44 7.64 24.77 9.32
C PRO A 44 7.02 23.37 9.11
N THR A 45 5.73 23.27 9.43
CA THR A 45 4.94 22.02 9.28
C THR A 45 4.60 21.74 7.81
N ARG A 46 4.48 22.81 7.00
CA ARG A 46 4.17 22.68 5.57
C ARG A 46 5.41 22.16 4.82
N PRO A 47 5.27 21.12 3.99
CA PRO A 47 6.37 20.66 3.16
C PRO A 47 6.74 21.74 2.13
N PRO A 48 7.99 21.76 1.65
CA PRO A 48 8.40 22.62 0.55
C PRO A 48 7.49 22.38 -0.67
N PRO A 49 7.13 23.43 -1.43
CA PRO A 49 6.19 23.31 -2.55
C PRO A 49 6.70 22.38 -3.67
N ASP A 50 8.02 22.23 -3.79
CA ASP A 50 8.66 21.37 -4.79
C ASP A 50 8.86 19.93 -4.29
N HIS A 51 8.53 19.63 -3.03
CA HIS A 51 8.75 18.31 -2.43
C HIS A 51 7.56 17.38 -2.69
N VAL A 52 7.75 16.42 -3.60
CA VAL A 52 6.77 15.38 -3.92
C VAL A 52 7.15 14.07 -3.24
N SER A 53 6.25 13.54 -2.41
CA SER A 53 6.39 12.20 -1.83
C SER A 53 5.67 11.18 -2.72
N ILE A 54 6.44 10.31 -3.36
CA ILE A 54 5.91 9.19 -4.15
C ILE A 54 5.74 8.02 -3.20
N VAL A 55 4.50 7.67 -2.89
CA VAL A 55 4.18 6.49 -2.08
C VAL A 55 4.16 5.27 -2.99
N GLU A 56 4.88 4.22 -2.60
CA GLU A 56 4.86 2.95 -3.33
C GLU A 56 3.44 2.37 -3.32
N PRO A 57 2.95 1.88 -4.46
CA PRO A 57 1.61 1.30 -4.54
C PRO A 57 1.53 0.07 -3.64
N LYS A 58 0.37 -0.10 -2.99
CA LYS A 58 0.11 -1.31 -2.21
C LYS A 58 -0.04 -2.50 -3.16
N ASP A 59 0.49 -3.66 -2.77
CA ASP A 59 0.27 -4.90 -3.48
C ASP A 59 -1.22 -5.28 -3.45
N GLU A 60 -1.92 -5.06 -4.56
CA GLU A 60 -3.31 -5.48 -4.73
C GLU A 60 -3.34 -6.94 -5.18
N ARG A 61 -4.06 -7.79 -4.43
CA ARG A 61 -4.36 -9.16 -4.88
C ARG A 61 -5.34 -9.06 -6.05
N PRO A 62 -5.13 -9.80 -7.16
CA PRO A 62 -6.06 -9.77 -8.28
C PRO A 62 -7.48 -10.09 -7.77
N PRO A 63 -8.51 -9.37 -8.24
CA PRO A 63 -9.87 -9.59 -7.77
C PRO A 63 -10.33 -11.01 -8.14
N THR A 64 -10.52 -11.85 -7.12
CA THR A 64 -11.07 -13.20 -7.31
C THR A 64 -12.57 -13.11 -7.54
N ALA A 65 -13.02 -13.32 -8.78
CA ALA A 65 -14.43 -13.43 -9.19
C ALA A 65 -15.35 -12.25 -8.77
N PRO A 66 -16.50 -12.04 -9.42
CA PRO A 66 -17.43 -11.00 -8.99
C PRO A 66 -18.04 -11.38 -7.62
N SER A 67 -17.50 -10.80 -6.53
CA SER A 67 -18.09 -10.95 -5.19
C SER A 67 -19.16 -9.88 -4.96
N ARG A 68 -20.39 -10.31 -4.70
CA ARG A 68 -21.49 -9.44 -4.27
C ARG A 68 -21.22 -9.00 -2.84
N ASN A 69 -20.71 -7.79 -2.62
CA ASN A 69 -20.38 -7.27 -1.30
C ASN A 69 -21.64 -7.04 -0.44
N ARG A 70 -22.12 -8.09 0.23
CA ARG A 70 -23.10 -8.01 1.32
C ARG A 70 -22.30 -8.14 2.62
N ARG A 71 -22.09 -7.04 3.33
CA ARG A 71 -21.44 -7.09 4.65
C ARG A 71 -22.28 -7.95 5.59
N VAL A 72 -21.81 -9.15 5.88
CA VAL A 72 -22.29 -9.99 6.98
C VAL A 72 -21.08 -10.25 7.86
N GLY A 73 -21.16 -9.82 9.11
CA GLY A 73 -20.07 -9.87 10.06
C GLY A 73 -19.65 -11.29 10.43
N GLY A 74 -18.44 -11.39 10.98
CA GLY A 74 -17.99 -12.49 11.81
C GLY A 74 -17.53 -13.74 11.07
N GLN A 75 -16.23 -13.80 10.74
CA GLN A 75 -15.58 -15.09 10.45
C GLN A 75 -15.21 -15.76 11.78
N SER A 76 -15.99 -16.76 12.20
CA SER A 76 -15.53 -17.80 13.11
C SER A 76 -15.68 -19.15 12.40
N HIS A 77 -14.53 -19.59 11.92
CA HIS A 77 -14.13 -20.93 11.49
C HIS A 77 -15.05 -22.08 11.95
N LEU A 78 -15.67 -22.81 11.01
CA LEU A 78 -16.10 -24.22 11.19
C LEU A 78 -16.05 -24.99 9.84
N PRO A 79 -15.73 -26.30 9.87
CA PRO A 79 -15.27 -27.05 8.70
C PRO A 79 -16.41 -27.43 7.76
N CYS A 80 -16.12 -27.40 6.45
CA CYS A 80 -17.08 -27.74 5.40
C CYS A 80 -17.52 -29.22 5.46
N PRO A 81 -18.83 -29.54 5.46
CA PRO A 81 -19.31 -30.85 5.05
C PRO A 81 -19.40 -30.91 3.51
N SER A 82 -18.76 -31.93 2.93
CA SER A 82 -18.72 -32.22 1.48
C SER A 82 -20.10 -32.59 0.91
N PRO A 83 -20.55 -32.01 -0.22
CA PRO A 83 -21.86 -32.33 -0.83
C PRO A 83 -21.78 -33.22 -2.08
N TYR A 84 -20.77 -34.09 -2.23
CA TYR A 84 -20.74 -34.99 -3.39
C TYR A 84 -21.54 -36.28 -3.10
N PRO A 85 -22.52 -36.66 -3.95
CA PRO A 85 -23.11 -37.99 -3.86
C PRO A 85 -22.06 -39.04 -4.26
N GLN A 86 -21.87 -40.05 -3.41
CA GLN A 86 -21.00 -41.20 -3.65
C GLN A 86 -21.53 -41.99 -4.86
N LEU A 87 -20.85 -41.88 -6.00
CA LEU A 87 -21.12 -42.70 -7.17
C LEU A 87 -20.73 -44.15 -6.83
N HIS A 88 -21.71 -45.06 -6.88
CA HIS A 88 -21.52 -46.47 -6.55
C HIS A 88 -20.43 -47.10 -7.43
N ARG A 89 -19.36 -47.55 -6.79
CA ARG A 89 -18.27 -48.29 -7.43
C ARG A 89 -18.76 -49.71 -7.72
N VAL A 90 -19.24 -49.95 -8.95
CA VAL A 90 -19.43 -51.33 -9.44
C VAL A 90 -18.06 -51.91 -9.72
N SER A 91 -17.70 -52.94 -8.95
CA SER A 91 -16.47 -53.70 -9.06
C SER A 91 -16.46 -54.51 -10.36
N LEU A 92 -15.59 -54.15 -11.32
CA LEU A 92 -15.23 -55.06 -12.41
C LEU A 92 -14.26 -56.11 -11.85
N ALA A 93 -14.82 -57.24 -11.40
CA ALA A 93 -14.04 -58.45 -11.22
C ALA A 93 -13.78 -59.06 -12.61
N ALA A 94 -12.51 -59.18 -12.97
CA ALA A 94 -12.06 -59.96 -14.11
C ALA A 94 -12.43 -61.44 -13.87
N GLY A 95 -13.48 -61.90 -14.54
CA GLY A 95 -13.90 -63.30 -14.57
C GLY A 95 -14.01 -63.74 -16.02
N SER A 96 -13.03 -64.50 -16.46
CA SER A 96 -13.08 -65.33 -17.67
C SER A 96 -14.36 -66.17 -17.73
N GLY A 97 -14.91 -66.35 -18.93
CA GLY A 97 -15.64 -67.58 -19.26
C GLY A 97 -17.01 -67.39 -19.88
N VAL A 98 -17.04 -67.45 -21.21
CA VAL A 98 -18.00 -68.24 -22.01
C VAL A 98 -19.47 -68.13 -21.58
N TRP A 99 -20.27 -67.33 -22.27
CA TRP A 99 -21.63 -67.74 -22.65
C TRP A 99 -21.95 -67.20 -24.04
N MET A 100 -22.01 -68.15 -24.98
CA MET A 100 -22.96 -68.22 -26.10
C MET A 100 -22.95 -67.00 -27.05
N LEU A 101 -22.26 -67.03 -28.20
CA LEU A 101 -22.50 -67.94 -29.32
C LEU A 101 -24.00 -68.10 -29.61
N LEU A 102 -24.40 -67.64 -30.79
CA LEU A 102 -25.74 -67.70 -31.39
C LEU A 102 -26.72 -66.63 -30.91
N TYR A 103 -26.87 -65.56 -31.68
CA TYR A 103 -27.99 -65.42 -32.61
C TYR A 103 -27.76 -64.10 -33.38
N LYS A 104 -27.35 -64.17 -34.66
CA LYS A 104 -28.22 -64.37 -35.83
C LYS A 104 -28.97 -63.09 -36.17
N ASP A 105 -28.58 -62.59 -37.35
CA ASP A 105 -29.47 -61.97 -38.33
C ASP A 105 -30.19 -60.68 -37.88
N LEU A 106 -29.49 -59.55 -38.06
CA LEU A 106 -29.98 -58.40 -38.84
C LEU A 106 -28.83 -57.46 -39.23
#